data_AF-F8EYN0-F1
#
_entry.id   AF-F8EYN0-F1
#
_cell.length_a   1.000
_cell.length_b   1.000
_cell.length_c   1.000
_cell.angle_alpha   90.00
_cell.angle_beta   90.00
_cell.angle_gamma   90.00
#
_symmetry.space_group_name_H-M   'P 1'
#
loop_
_entity.id
_entity.type
_entity.pdbx_description
1 polymer ?
#
loop_
_entity_poly.entity_id
_entity_poly.type
_entity_poly.pdbx_seq_one_letter_code
_entity_poly.pdbx_strand_id
1 'polypeptide(L)'
;MKIINTLISVSLLLLITIFASQNTITVTINFFNTSVSGSLALMLLIAFILGFFSGIVFLLPSYIRTSLKRQKKMQDVNNIPQNNSNNFTTGASKD
;
A
#
# COMPACT_ATOMS: atom_id res chain seq x y z
N MET A 1 -12.34 -6.71 22.21
CA MET A 1 -12.44 -6.29 20.79
C MET A 1 -12.49 -7.46 19.79
N LYS A 2 -12.32 -8.73 20.18
CA LYS A 2 -12.43 -9.89 19.28
C LYS A 2 -13.86 -10.14 18.79
N ILE A 3 -14.85 -9.98 19.66
CA ILE A 3 -16.28 -10.14 19.31
C ILE A 3 -16.73 -9.13 18.26
N ILE A 4 -16.29 -7.87 18.38
CA ILE A 4 -16.60 -6.80 17.42
C ILE A 4 -16.01 -7.12 16.05
N ASN A 5 -14.73 -7.52 15.99
CA ASN A 5 -14.11 -7.94 14.74
C ASN A 5 -14.82 -9.13 14.08
N THR A 6 -15.28 -10.08 14.91
CA THR A 6 -16.05 -11.25 14.45
C THR A 6 -17.39 -10.81 13.87
N LEU A 7 -18.10 -9.91 14.55
CA LEU A 7 -19.39 -9.38 14.10
C LEU A 7 -19.26 -8.62 12.77
N ILE A 8 -18.22 -7.80 12.63
CA ILE A 8 -17.91 -7.09 11.37
C ILE A 8 -17.63 -8.10 10.25
N SER A 9 -16.83 -9.13 10.53
CA SER A 9 -16.48 -10.16 9.54
C SER A 9 -17.71 -10.95 9.08
N VAL A 10 -18.60 -11.31 10.02
CA VAL A 10 -19.86 -12.01 9.70
C VAL A 10 -20.80 -11.13 8.89
N SER A 11 -20.97 -9.87 9.26
CA SER A 11 -21.76 -8.91 8.48
C SER A 11 -21.21 -8.75 7.07
N LEU A 12 -19.88 -8.63 6.93
CA LEU A 12 -19.24 -8.50 5.63
C LEU A 12 -19.44 -9.76 4.78
N LEU A 13 -19.28 -10.95 5.36
CA LEU A 13 -19.51 -12.22 4.68
C LEU A 13 -20.95 -12.36 4.19
N LEU A 14 -21.93 -11.99 5.01
CA LEU A 14 -23.34 -11.97 4.63
C LEU A 14 -23.57 -11.00 3.46
N LEU A 15 -23.00 -9.80 3.52
CA LEU A 15 -23.15 -8.80 2.47
C LEU A 15 -22.57 -9.28 1.14
N ILE A 16 -21.38 -9.89 1.16
CA ILE A 16 -20.73 -10.49 -0.01
C ILE A 16 -21.60 -11.61 -0.58
N THR A 17 -22.13 -12.48 0.28
CA THR A 17 -22.96 -13.63 -0.13
C THR A 17 -24.26 -13.18 -0.78
N ILE A 18 -24.94 -12.19 -0.18
CA ILE A 18 -26.16 -11.60 -0.74
C ILE A 18 -25.86 -10.92 -2.08
N PHE A 19 -24.77 -10.15 -2.16
CA PHE A 19 -24.34 -9.51 -3.38
C PHE A 19 -24.09 -10.53 -4.50
N ALA A 20 -23.38 -11.63 -4.22
CA ALA A 20 -23.13 -12.68 -5.20
C ALA A 20 -24.42 -13.40 -5.64
N SER A 21 -25.30 -13.72 -4.69
CA SER A 21 -26.58 -14.39 -4.96
C SER A 21 -27.52 -13.54 -5.83
N GLN A 22 -27.58 -12.23 -5.58
CA GLN A 22 -28.42 -11.32 -6.37
C GLN A 22 -27.84 -10.99 -7.75
N ASN A 23 -26.52 -11.03 -7.91
CA ASN A 23 -25.84 -10.68 -9.16
C ASN A 23 -25.40 -11.91 -9.95
N THR A 24 -26.29 -12.89 -10.08
CA THR A 24 -26.09 -14.12 -10.89
C THR A 24 -26.32 -13.89 -12.39
N ILE A 25 -26.96 -12.78 -12.76
CA ILE A 25 -27.17 -12.40 -14.15
C ILE A 25 -25.81 -12.26 -14.84
N THR A 26 -25.72 -12.88 -16.02
CA THR A 26 -24.52 -12.87 -16.84
C THR A 26 -24.43 -11.57 -17.61
N VAL A 27 -23.27 -10.93 -17.55
CA VAL A 27 -22.91 -9.73 -18.31
C VAL A 27 -21.76 -10.06 -19.26
N THR A 28 -21.79 -9.48 -20.45
CA THR A 28 -20.74 -9.63 -21.45
C THR A 28 -19.89 -8.36 -21.47
N ILE A 29 -18.59 -8.54 -21.25
CA ILE A 29 -17.60 -7.48 -21.36
C ILE A 29 -16.86 -7.69 -22.67
N ASN A 30 -16.89 -6.67 -23.53
CA ASN A 30 -16.12 -6.64 -24.75
C ASN A 30 -14.76 -5.99 -24.48
N PHE A 31 -13.70 -6.76 -24.72
CA PHE A 31 -12.34 -6.23 -24.84
C PHE A 31 -12.04 -5.97 -26.32
N PHE A 32 -10.80 -5.56 -26.62
CA PHE A 32 -10.38 -5.20 -27.98
C PHE A 32 -10.79 -6.23 -29.06
N ASN A 33 -10.45 -7.51 -28.85
CA ASN A 33 -10.70 -8.57 -29.85
C ASN A 33 -11.34 -9.83 -29.26
N THR A 34 -11.76 -9.79 -27.98
CA THR A 34 -12.39 -10.90 -27.29
C THR A 34 -13.55 -10.40 -26.46
N SER A 35 -14.59 -11.20 -26.35
CA SER A 35 -15.67 -11.00 -25.39
C SER A 35 -15.56 -12.05 -24.30
N VAL A 36 -15.90 -11.68 -23.08
CA VAL A 36 -16.01 -12.62 -21.97
C VAL A 36 -17.34 -12.39 -21.29
N SER A 37 -18.09 -13.47 -21.09
CA SER A 37 -19.36 -13.44 -20.39
C SER A 37 -19.24 -14.17 -19.06
N GLY A 38 -19.78 -13.57 -18.00
CA GLY A 38 -19.84 -14.18 -16.68
C GLY A 38 -20.74 -13.40 -15.74
N SER A 39 -20.91 -13.86 -14.51
CA SER A 39 -21.74 -13.14 -13.54
C SER A 39 -21.14 -11.77 -13.22
N LEU A 40 -22.01 -10.77 -13.02
CA LEU A 40 -21.58 -9.40 -12.72
C LEU A 40 -20.71 -9.34 -11.46
N ALA A 41 -21.09 -10.10 -10.42
CA ALA A 41 -20.32 -10.17 -9.18
C ALA A 41 -18.89 -10.67 -9.41
N LEU A 42 -18.72 -11.73 -10.21
CA LEU A 42 -17.40 -12.31 -10.50
C LEU A 42 -16.54 -11.32 -11.31
N MET A 43 -17.13 -10.69 -12.31
CA MET A 43 -16.42 -9.69 -13.12
C MET A 43 -15.91 -8.51 -12.29
N LEU A 44 -16.76 -7.99 -11.39
CA LEU A 44 -16.37 -6.91 -10.47
C LEU A 44 -15.27 -7.34 -9.50
N LEU A 45 -15.35 -8.56 -8.96
CA LEU A 45 -14.32 -9.09 -8.07
C LEU A 45 -12.96 -9.19 -8.76
N ILE A 46 -12.92 -9.75 -9.97
CA ILE A 46 -11.69 -9.87 -10.76
C ILE A 46 -11.14 -8.49 -11.09
N ALA A 47 -11.97 -7.57 -11.57
CA ALA A 47 -11.56 -6.20 -11.89
C ALA A 47 -10.99 -5.47 -10.66
N PHE A 48 -11.62 -5.63 -9.50
CA PHE A 48 -11.14 -5.06 -8.25
C PHE A 48 -9.76 -5.61 -7.85
N ILE A 49 -9.58 -6.93 -7.91
CA ILE A 49 -8.30 -7.58 -7.60
C ILE A 49 -7.20 -7.08 -8.54
N LEU A 50 -7.47 -7.04 -9.86
CA LEU A 50 -6.51 -6.52 -10.84
C LEU A 50 -6.18 -5.04 -10.61
N GLY A 51 -7.19 -4.22 -10.30
CA GLY A 51 -7.00 -2.82 -9.95
C GLY A 51 -6.16 -2.61 -8.68
N PHE A 52 -6.38 -3.44 -7.66
CA PHE A 52 -5.59 -3.42 -6.42
C PHE A 52 -4.12 -3.76 -6.68
N PHE A 53 -3.84 -4.83 -7.43
CA PHE A 53 -2.48 -5.18 -7.82
C PHE A 53 -1.82 -4.12 -8.69
N SER A 54 -2.56 -3.56 -9.66
CA SER A 54 -2.08 -2.44 -10.47
C SER A 54 -1.70 -1.26 -9.57
N GLY A 55 -2.55 -0.87 -8.62
CA GLY A 55 -2.26 0.19 -7.65
C GLY A 55 -0.98 -0.06 -6.84
N ILE A 56 -0.76 -1.29 -6.37
CA ILE A 56 0.48 -1.68 -5.68
C ILE A 56 1.70 -1.46 -6.59
N VAL A 57 1.64 -1.94 -7.85
CA VAL A 57 2.74 -1.79 -8.81
C VAL A 57 3.04 -0.31 -9.08
N PHE A 58 2.01 0.53 -9.22
CA PHE A 58 2.17 1.98 -9.39
C PHE A 58 2.78 2.67 -8.16
N LEU A 59 2.45 2.23 -6.95
CA LEU A 59 2.96 2.79 -5.69
C LEU A 59 4.37 2.30 -5.34
N LEU A 60 4.77 1.13 -5.84
CA LEU A 60 6.06 0.50 -5.59
C LEU A 60 7.28 1.39 -5.89
N PRO A 61 7.42 2.06 -7.06
CA PRO A 61 8.57 2.91 -7.33
C PRO A 61 8.67 4.12 -6.39
N SER A 62 7.53 4.65 -5.93
CA SER A 62 7.50 5.75 -4.96
C SER A 62 8.07 5.32 -3.61
N TYR A 63 7.67 4.14 -3.13
CA TYR A 63 8.17 3.58 -1.88
C TYR A 63 9.69 3.30 -1.93
N ILE A 64 10.17 2.71 -3.03
CA ILE A 64 11.60 2.40 -3.23
C ILE A 64 12.45 3.69 -3.21
N ARG A 65 12.04 4.72 -3.96
CA ARG A 65 12.77 6.01 -4.01
C ARG A 65 12.90 6.66 -2.63
N THR A 66 11.87 6.52 -1.80
CA THR A 66 11.85 7.12 -0.46
C THR A 66 12.77 6.39 0.52
N SER A 67 12.89 5.06 0.38
CA SER A 67 13.84 4.25 1.16
C SER A 67 15.31 4.59 0.83
N LEU A 68 15.64 4.73 -0.45
CA LEU A 68 17.00 5.08 -0.89
C LEU A 68 17.44 6.47 -0.41
N LYS A 69 16.54 7.46 -0.43
CA LYS A 69 16.83 8.81 0.10
C LYS A 69 17.10 8.80 1.61
N ARG A 70 16.40 7.95 2.37
CA ARG A 70 16.64 7.80 3.81
C ARG A 70 18.03 7.21 4.10
N GLN A 71 18.49 6.24 3.32
CA GLN A 71 19.82 5.66 3.50
C GLN A 71 20.95 6.66 3.21
N LYS A 72 20.82 7.50 2.18
CA LYS A 72 21.82 8.57 1.91
C LYS A 72 21.92 9.57 3.06
N LYS A 73 20.77 10.02 3.60
CA LYS A 73 20.76 11.01 4.69
C LYS A 73 21.46 10.49 5.97
N MET A 74 21.39 9.19 6.25
CA MET A 74 22.08 8.59 7.40
C MET A 74 23.59 8.46 7.18
N GLN A 75 24.04 8.26 5.93
CA GLN A 75 25.47 8.24 5.60
C GLN A 75 26.10 9.63 5.69
N ASP A 76 25.37 10.68 5.33
CA ASP A 76 25.85 12.07 5.47
C ASP A 76 25.96 12.49 6.95
N VAL A 77 25.05 12.04 7.81
CA VAL A 77 25.09 12.33 9.26
C VAL A 77 26.29 11.64 9.95
N ASN A 78 26.67 10.44 9.50
CA ASN A 78 27.83 9.73 10.05
C ASN A 78 29.18 10.22 9.50
N ASN A 79 29.19 11.00 8.41
CA ASN A 79 30.40 11.62 7.85
C ASN A 79 30.60 13.08 8.27
N ILE A 80 29.83 13.59 9.24
CA ILE A 80 30.14 14.89 9.85
C ILE A 80 31.49 14.74 10.57
N PRO A 81 32.54 15.51 10.19
CA PRO A 81 33.83 15.41 10.83
C PRO A 81 33.66 15.70 12.32
N GLN A 82 34.08 14.79 13.19
CA GLN A 82 34.21 14.94 14.64
C GLN A 82 35.25 16.02 15.04
N ASN A 83 35.49 17.01 14.17
CA ASN A 83 36.42 18.11 14.37
C ASN A 83 35.78 19.21 15.25
N ASN A 84 34.45 19.33 15.29
CA ASN A 84 33.80 20.45 15.96
C ASN A 84 33.47 20.23 17.45
N SER A 85 33.60 19.02 17.98
CA SER A 85 33.34 18.73 19.41
C SER A 85 34.52 19.07 20.33
N ASN A 86 35.73 19.18 19.78
CA ASN A 86 36.95 19.43 20.56
C ASN A 86 37.21 20.93 20.76
N ASN A 87 36.50 21.79 20.01
CA ASN A 87 36.73 23.22 19.97
C ASN A 87 35.85 23.99 20.97
N PHE A 88 34.86 23.31 21.57
CA PHE A 88 33.95 23.89 22.56
C PHE A 88 34.51 23.85 23.98
N THR A 89 35.36 22.86 24.31
CA THR A 89 35.95 22.72 25.66
C THR A 89 37.22 23.56 25.85
N THR A 90 37.91 23.94 24.77
CA THR A 90 39.17 24.73 24.87
C THR A 90 38.94 26.25 24.91
N GLY A 91 37.75 26.72 24.52
CA GLY A 91 37.41 28.15 24.52
C GLY A 91 36.87 28.72 25.83
N ALA A 92 36.51 27.86 26.80
CA ALA A 92 35.85 28.27 28.04
C ALA A 92 36.79 28.36 29.27
N SER A 93 38.10 28.20 29.09
CA SER A 93 39.09 28.16 30.19
C SER A 93 40.22 29.20 30.05
N LYS A 94 39.95 30.31 29.36
CA LYS A 94 40.84 31.47 29.32
C LYS A 94 39.98 32.71 29.45
N ASP A 95 39.60 33.05 30.66
CA ASP A 95 39.29 34.40 31.16
C ASP A 95 39.27 34.34 32.70
#